data_AF-H3ZCU1-F1
#
_entry.id   AF-H3ZCU1-F1
#
_cell.length_a   1.000
_cell.length_b   1.000
_cell.length_c   1.000
_cell.angle_alpha   90.00
_cell.angle_beta   90.00
_cell.angle_gamma   90.00
#
_symmetry.space_group_name_H-M   'P 1'
#
loop_
_entity.id
_entity.type
_entity.pdbx_description
1 polymer ?
#
loop_
_entity_poly.entity_id
_entity_poly.type
_entity_poly.pdbx_seq_one_letter_code
_entity_poly.pdbx_strand_id
1 'polypeptide(L)'
;MRHFLIVVILYSLSFPALAQEKRIYVSRDANGVVIFSDSPSPGAEEITLTVRPNLMEATEVRPIEKKAPAPEAFKVEITQPLDQATVRDNTGSVYIEGRIQPRFQRGFRVRLVFDGLAYGEPQNTTVFVLRDIDRGAHTIQLELIDQNGKLIAISPVTTFYLHRASVISPN
;
A
#
# COMPACT_ATOMS: atom_id res chain seq x y z
N MET A 1 51.12 52.52 -16.11
CA MET A 1 50.10 53.17 -15.25
C MET A 1 48.94 52.25 -14.84
N ARG A 2 48.40 51.36 -15.70
CA ARG A 2 47.27 50.48 -15.36
C ARG A 2 47.52 49.47 -14.22
N HIS A 3 48.75 48.96 -14.10
CA HIS A 3 49.12 48.03 -13.01
C HIS A 3 49.34 48.73 -11.66
N PHE A 4 49.71 50.01 -11.67
CA PHE A 4 49.89 50.79 -10.43
C PHE A 4 48.56 51.09 -9.74
N LEU A 5 47.50 51.34 -10.52
CA LEU A 5 46.13 51.52 -10.02
C LEU A 5 45.54 50.24 -9.39
N ILE A 6 45.88 49.07 -9.93
CA ILE A 6 45.38 47.78 -9.40
C ILE A 6 46.04 47.44 -8.06
N VAL A 7 47.33 47.74 -7.89
CA VAL A 7 48.06 47.49 -6.64
C VAL A 7 47.56 48.40 -5.50
N VAL A 8 47.20 49.65 -5.80
CA VAL A 8 46.65 50.59 -4.80
C VAL A 8 45.24 50.19 -4.35
N ILE A 9 44.41 49.66 -5.24
CA ILE A 9 43.06 49.16 -4.90
C ILE A 9 43.12 47.85 -4.10
N LEU A 10 44.12 47.00 -4.34
CA LEU A 10 44.28 45.77 -3.54
C LEU A 10 44.74 46.05 -2.10
N TYR A 11 45.50 47.13 -1.89
CA TYR A 11 46.04 47.47 -0.57
C TYR A 11 44.97 48.12 0.35
N SER A 12 43.98 48.81 -0.20
CA SER A 12 42.93 49.47 0.60
C SER A 12 41.89 48.50 1.18
N LEU A 13 41.78 47.27 0.64
CA LEU A 13 40.87 46.24 1.17
C LEU A 13 41.43 45.49 2.39
N SER A 14 42.65 45.80 2.85
CA SER A 14 43.32 45.05 3.92
C SER A 14 43.09 45.62 5.34
N PHE A 15 42.12 46.53 5.53
CA PHE A 15 41.78 47.04 6.86
C PHE A 15 40.72 46.15 7.53
N PRO A 16 41.07 45.33 8.54
CA PRO A 16 40.05 44.65 9.33
C PRO A 16 39.32 45.69 10.20
N ALA A 17 38.00 45.80 10.02
CA ALA A 17 37.14 46.56 10.92
C ALA A 17 37.16 45.88 12.30
N LEU A 18 37.81 46.50 13.29
CA LEU A 18 37.78 46.04 14.66
C LEU A 18 36.35 46.19 15.21
N ALA A 19 35.66 45.06 15.38
CA ALA A 19 34.38 45.00 16.07
C ALA A 19 34.60 45.37 17.54
N GLN A 20 33.95 46.46 17.98
CA GLN A 20 34.01 46.91 19.36
C GLN A 20 33.23 45.92 20.24
N GLU A 21 33.97 45.14 21.02
CA GLU A 21 33.44 44.18 21.99
C GLU A 21 32.62 44.92 23.07
N LYS A 22 31.32 44.67 23.12
CA LYS A 22 30.43 45.29 24.12
C LYS A 22 30.60 44.55 25.46
N ARG A 23 31.39 45.15 26.36
CA ARG A 23 31.73 44.61 27.69
C ARG A 23 30.78 45.18 28.75
N ILE A 24 30.22 44.32 29.58
CA ILE A 24 29.26 44.67 30.66
C ILE A 24 29.97 44.43 32.00
N TYR A 25 29.95 45.41 32.91
CA TYR A 25 30.69 45.37 34.17
C TYR A 25 29.75 45.17 35.35
N VAL A 26 30.16 44.35 36.33
CA VAL A 26 29.38 44.07 37.55
C VAL A 26 30.14 44.56 38.77
N SER A 27 29.47 45.36 39.60
CA SER A 27 30.01 45.81 40.90
C SER A 27 29.05 45.44 42.03
N ARG A 28 29.59 45.21 43.24
CA ARG A 28 28.80 44.99 44.45
C ARG A 28 28.89 46.21 45.33
N ASP A 29 27.75 46.70 45.81
CA ASP A 29 27.74 47.77 46.80
C ASP A 29 28.05 47.25 48.22
N ALA A 30 28.23 48.16 49.17
CA ALA A 30 28.55 47.84 50.56
C ALA A 30 27.45 47.05 51.31
N ASN A 31 26.25 46.91 50.72
CA ASN A 31 25.13 46.14 51.27
C ASN A 31 24.97 44.76 50.60
N GLY A 32 25.91 44.39 49.71
CA GLY A 32 25.92 43.10 49.03
C GLY A 32 24.95 42.99 47.84
N VAL A 33 24.38 44.11 47.39
CA VAL A 33 23.48 44.15 46.22
C VAL A 33 24.33 44.23 44.94
N VAL A 34 24.00 43.38 43.97
CA VAL A 34 24.73 43.28 42.69
C VAL A 34 24.14 44.29 41.70
N ILE A 35 24.96 45.23 41.21
CA ILE A 35 24.57 46.26 40.26
C ILE A 35 25.33 46.05 38.94
N PHE A 36 24.58 45.95 37.83
CA PHE A 36 25.11 45.81 36.48
C PHE A 36 25.18 47.18 35.81
N SER A 37 26.36 47.56 35.29
CA SER A 37 26.57 48.84 34.63
C SER A 37 27.40 48.70 33.34
N ASP A 38 27.05 49.46 32.32
CA ASP A 38 27.81 49.55 31.05
C ASP A 38 29.01 50.52 31.15
N SER A 39 29.29 51.08 32.33
CA SER A 39 30.44 51.96 32.61
C SER A 39 31.38 51.35 33.67
N PRO A 40 32.71 51.38 33.47
CA PRO A 40 33.65 50.76 34.41
C PRO A 40 33.69 51.51 35.75
N SER A 41 33.57 50.77 36.86
CA SER A 41 33.66 51.29 38.23
C SER A 41 34.81 50.60 38.99
N PRO A 42 35.40 51.25 40.02
CA PRO A 42 36.55 50.69 40.74
C PRO A 42 36.18 49.38 41.45
N GLY A 43 36.81 48.27 41.08
CA GLY A 43 36.57 46.93 41.65
C GLY A 43 35.58 46.06 40.89
N ALA A 44 35.15 46.46 39.69
CA ALA A 44 34.29 45.64 38.85
C ALA A 44 35.07 44.49 38.18
N GLU A 45 34.51 43.29 38.25
CA GLU A 45 35.05 42.07 37.62
C GLU A 45 34.35 41.85 36.27
N GLU A 46 35.12 41.61 35.21
CA GLU A 46 34.59 41.43 33.84
C GLU A 46 34.04 40.00 33.70
N ILE A 47 32.72 39.87 33.46
CA ILE A 47 32.07 38.55 33.32
C ILE A 47 31.63 38.36 31.87
N THR A 48 32.26 37.41 31.18
CA THR A 48 31.85 36.96 29.84
C THR A 48 30.68 35.99 29.95
N LEU A 49 29.47 36.43 29.62
CA LEU A 49 28.28 35.57 29.57
C LEU A 49 28.38 34.61 28.38
N THR A 50 28.68 33.33 28.65
CA THR A 50 28.62 32.27 27.64
C THR A 50 27.17 31.78 27.53
N VAL A 51 26.40 32.35 26.62
CA VAL A 51 25.04 31.88 26.33
C VAL A 51 25.11 30.59 25.53
N ARG A 52 24.77 29.45 26.15
CA ARG A 52 24.62 28.18 25.43
C ARG A 52 23.21 28.11 24.81
N PRO A 53 23.07 27.88 23.50
CA PRO A 53 21.75 27.65 22.92
C PRO A 53 21.18 26.32 23.43
N ASN A 54 19.91 26.32 23.83
CA ASN A 54 19.21 25.12 24.27
C ASN A 54 18.76 24.32 23.03
N LEU A 55 19.65 23.48 22.51
CA LEU A 55 19.38 22.60 21.37
C LEU A 55 18.85 21.26 21.89
N MET A 56 17.60 20.94 21.56
CA MET A 56 17.02 19.63 21.84
C MET A 56 17.20 18.75 20.60
N GLU A 57 17.75 17.56 20.77
CA GLU A 57 17.95 16.61 19.67
C GLU A 57 16.61 16.12 19.13
N ALA A 58 16.44 16.19 17.81
CA ALA A 58 15.26 15.64 17.15
C ALA A 58 15.31 14.10 17.21
N THR A 59 14.27 13.48 17.77
CA THR A 59 14.14 12.02 17.77
C THR A 59 13.79 11.54 16.35
N GLU A 60 14.59 10.62 15.80
CA GLU A 60 14.31 9.98 14.52
C GLU A 60 13.02 9.14 14.61
N VAL A 61 11.99 9.54 13.89
CA VAL A 61 10.76 8.77 13.74
C VAL A 61 11.04 7.65 12.74
N ARG A 62 11.24 6.42 13.23
CA ARG A 62 11.32 5.25 12.36
C ARG A 62 9.97 5.02 11.68
N PRO A 63 9.89 4.91 10.35
CA PRO A 63 8.67 4.52 9.68
C PRO A 63 8.25 3.15 10.18
N ILE A 64 7.04 3.04 10.75
CA ILE A 64 6.41 1.76 11.00
C ILE A 64 6.17 1.15 9.62
N GLU A 65 6.89 0.07 9.29
CA GLU A 65 6.56 -0.74 8.13
C GLU A 65 5.12 -1.22 8.31
N LYS A 66 4.19 -0.62 7.54
CA LYS A 66 2.86 -1.18 7.34
C LYS A 66 3.07 -2.53 6.67
N LYS A 67 3.09 -3.59 7.47
CA LYS A 67 2.98 -4.96 6.96
C LYS A 67 1.75 -4.99 6.08
N ALA A 68 1.95 -5.16 4.77
CA ALA A 68 0.86 -5.33 3.83
C ALA A 68 -0.06 -6.44 4.38
N PRO A 69 -1.39 -6.23 4.38
CA PRO A 69 -2.29 -7.30 4.78
C PRO A 69 -1.95 -8.54 3.95
N ALA A 70 -1.86 -9.69 4.61
CA ALA A 70 -1.65 -10.96 3.91
C ALA A 70 -2.72 -11.07 2.81
N PRO A 71 -2.37 -11.54 1.60
CA PRO A 71 -3.34 -11.65 0.52
C PRO A 71 -4.52 -12.50 1.01
N GLU A 72 -5.71 -11.89 1.05
CA GLU A 72 -6.93 -12.59 1.41
C GLU A 72 -7.10 -13.78 0.47
N ALA A 73 -7.28 -14.97 1.05
CA ALA A 73 -7.51 -16.17 0.27
C ALA A 73 -8.82 -16.01 -0.52
N PHE A 74 -8.77 -16.26 -1.83
CA PHE A 74 -9.97 -16.25 -2.66
C PHE A 74 -10.89 -17.41 -2.28
N LYS A 75 -12.14 -17.10 -2.03
CA LYS A 75 -13.24 -18.05 -1.90
C LYS A 75 -13.99 -18.10 -3.22
N VAL A 76 -14.13 -19.29 -3.78
CA VAL A 76 -14.85 -19.55 -5.02
C VAL A 76 -16.02 -20.48 -4.67
N GLU A 77 -17.23 -20.09 -5.05
CA GLU A 77 -18.45 -20.84 -4.77
C GLU A 77 -19.33 -20.86 -6.01
N ILE A 78 -20.04 -21.96 -6.24
CA ILE A 78 -21.07 -22.06 -7.28
C ILE A 78 -22.40 -21.71 -6.63
N THR A 79 -23.07 -20.66 -7.13
CA THR A 79 -24.37 -20.21 -6.62
C THR A 79 -25.54 -20.79 -7.40
N GLN A 80 -25.31 -21.18 -8.65
CA GLN A 80 -26.31 -21.85 -9.48
C GLN A 80 -25.62 -22.84 -10.44
N PRO A 81 -26.16 -24.05 -10.63
CA PRO A 81 -27.17 -24.70 -9.80
C PRO A 81 -26.69 -24.88 -8.34
N LEU A 82 -27.64 -25.00 -7.41
CA LEU A 82 -27.33 -25.40 -6.03
C LEU A 82 -26.88 -26.87 -6.00
N ASP A 83 -26.14 -27.26 -4.96
CA ASP A 83 -25.77 -28.67 -4.78
C ASP A 83 -27.02 -29.55 -4.66
N GLN A 84 -26.97 -30.69 -5.33
CA GLN A 84 -28.05 -31.66 -5.53
C GLN A 84 -29.30 -31.10 -6.24
N ALA A 85 -29.23 -29.92 -6.87
CA ALA A 85 -30.40 -29.36 -7.55
C ALA A 85 -30.79 -30.17 -8.80
N THR A 86 -32.10 -30.21 -9.08
CA THR A 86 -32.62 -30.76 -10.33
C THR A 86 -32.84 -29.65 -11.35
N VAL A 87 -32.14 -29.73 -12.48
CA VAL A 87 -32.32 -28.85 -13.63
C VAL A 87 -33.20 -29.56 -14.65
N ARG A 88 -34.23 -28.87 -15.16
CA ARG A 88 -35.13 -29.41 -16.19
C ARG A 88 -34.96 -28.62 -17.48
N ASP A 89 -34.28 -29.20 -18.44
CA ASP A 89 -34.11 -28.60 -19.77
C ASP A 89 -33.97 -29.70 -20.82
N ASN A 90 -34.92 -29.78 -21.77
CA ASN A 90 -34.93 -30.82 -22.79
C ASN A 90 -33.81 -30.67 -23.83
N THR A 91 -33.29 -29.45 -24.01
CA THR A 91 -32.16 -29.15 -24.91
C THR A 91 -30.82 -29.63 -24.35
N GLY A 92 -30.75 -29.95 -23.05
CA GLY A 92 -29.49 -30.26 -22.39
C GLY A 92 -28.68 -29.01 -22.02
N SER A 93 -29.31 -27.83 -21.97
CA SER A 93 -28.67 -26.59 -21.57
C SER A 93 -28.69 -26.40 -20.06
N VAL A 94 -27.56 -26.02 -19.47
CA VAL A 94 -27.45 -25.73 -18.03
C VAL A 94 -26.70 -24.44 -17.81
N TYR A 95 -27.34 -23.50 -17.12
CA TYR A 95 -26.75 -22.23 -16.72
C TYR A 95 -26.03 -22.38 -15.38
N ILE A 96 -24.76 -21.98 -15.35
CA ILE A 96 -23.90 -22.06 -14.17
C ILE A 96 -23.46 -20.65 -13.81
N GLU A 97 -23.63 -20.29 -12.55
CA GLU A 97 -23.18 -19.03 -11.99
C GLU A 97 -22.36 -19.29 -10.74
N GLY A 98 -21.19 -18.67 -10.69
CA GLY A 98 -20.32 -18.66 -9.52
C GLY A 98 -20.13 -17.28 -8.91
N ARG A 99 -19.66 -17.28 -7.67
CA ARG A 99 -19.29 -16.11 -6.90
C ARG A 99 -17.85 -16.27 -6.42
N ILE A 100 -17.08 -15.20 -6.56
CA ILE A 100 -15.69 -15.15 -6.08
C ILE A 100 -15.52 -13.95 -5.16
N GLN A 101 -14.96 -14.20 -3.98
CA GLN A 101 -14.71 -13.18 -2.95
C GLN A 101 -13.29 -13.31 -2.38
N PRO A 102 -12.52 -12.21 -2.26
CA PRO A 102 -12.82 -10.87 -2.77
C PRO A 102 -12.83 -10.84 -4.30
N ARG A 103 -13.32 -9.74 -4.90
CA ARG A 103 -13.35 -9.59 -6.36
C ARG A 103 -11.92 -9.69 -6.91
N PHE A 104 -11.69 -10.62 -7.84
CA PHE A 104 -10.38 -10.83 -8.43
C PHE A 104 -9.95 -9.66 -9.31
N GLN A 105 -8.63 -9.45 -9.40
CA GLN A 105 -8.02 -8.39 -10.21
C GLN A 105 -8.07 -8.74 -11.71
N ARG A 106 -7.85 -7.75 -12.58
CA ARG A 106 -7.77 -7.99 -14.03
C ARG A 106 -6.64 -8.99 -14.33
N GLY A 107 -6.91 -9.87 -15.29
CA GLY A 107 -5.97 -10.89 -15.76
C GLY A 107 -6.11 -12.27 -15.10
N PHE A 108 -6.86 -12.37 -14.00
CA PHE A 108 -7.29 -13.68 -13.49
C PHE A 108 -8.41 -14.20 -14.38
N ARG A 109 -8.45 -15.52 -14.58
CA ARG A 109 -9.45 -16.21 -15.38
C ARG A 109 -10.11 -17.30 -14.56
N VAL A 110 -11.35 -17.61 -14.90
CA VAL A 110 -12.14 -18.68 -14.30
C VAL A 110 -12.32 -19.77 -15.34
N ARG A 111 -12.08 -21.01 -14.95
CA ARG A 111 -12.32 -22.20 -15.77
C ARG A 111 -13.41 -23.03 -15.12
N LEU A 112 -14.37 -23.46 -15.94
CA LEU A 112 -15.34 -24.47 -15.52
C LEU A 112 -14.73 -25.85 -15.72
N VAL A 113 -14.90 -26.71 -14.72
CA VAL A 113 -14.65 -28.15 -14.83
C VAL A 113 -16.00 -28.84 -14.78
N PHE A 114 -16.26 -29.69 -15.77
CA PHE A 114 -17.48 -30.47 -15.92
C PHE A 114 -17.11 -31.95 -15.98
N ASP A 115 -17.65 -32.75 -15.06
CA ASP A 115 -17.35 -34.18 -14.91
C ASP A 115 -15.85 -34.51 -14.89
N GLY A 116 -15.08 -33.65 -14.19
CA GLY A 116 -13.63 -33.78 -14.04
C GLY A 116 -12.81 -33.28 -15.23
N LEU A 117 -13.45 -32.79 -16.30
CA LEU A 117 -12.78 -32.25 -17.48
C LEU A 117 -12.96 -30.74 -17.62
N ALA A 118 -11.90 -30.05 -18.05
CA ALA A 118 -11.98 -28.63 -18.36
C ALA A 118 -13.01 -28.37 -19.48
N TYR A 119 -13.99 -27.51 -19.19
CA TYR A 119 -15.01 -27.11 -20.14
C TYR A 119 -14.66 -25.77 -20.79
N GLY A 120 -14.24 -25.83 -22.05
CA GLY A 120 -13.88 -24.67 -22.85
C GLY A 120 -12.67 -23.90 -22.32
N GLU A 121 -12.46 -22.70 -22.87
CA GLU A 121 -11.36 -21.83 -22.50
C GLU A 121 -11.65 -21.05 -21.21
N PRO A 122 -10.63 -20.76 -20.36
CA PRO A 122 -10.78 -19.91 -19.19
C PRO A 122 -11.26 -18.48 -19.56
N GLN A 123 -12.24 -17.97 -18.82
CA GLN A 123 -12.92 -16.71 -19.10
C GLN A 123 -12.79 -15.70 -17.95
N ASN A 124 -13.07 -14.43 -18.20
CA ASN A 124 -13.04 -13.38 -17.16
C ASN A 124 -14.39 -13.23 -16.43
N THR A 125 -15.30 -14.18 -16.61
CA THR A 125 -16.64 -14.22 -16.01
C THR A 125 -16.79 -15.47 -15.15
N THR A 126 -17.70 -15.42 -14.19
CA THR A 126 -18.10 -16.57 -13.37
C THR A 126 -19.38 -17.24 -13.88
N VAL A 127 -19.83 -16.85 -15.08
CA VAL A 127 -21.05 -17.36 -15.72
C VAL A 127 -20.69 -18.25 -16.90
N PHE A 128 -21.24 -19.45 -16.91
CA PHE A 128 -21.01 -20.45 -17.95
C PHE A 128 -22.32 -21.07 -18.40
N VAL A 129 -22.34 -21.58 -19.63
CA VAL A 129 -23.47 -22.33 -20.18
C VAL A 129 -22.95 -23.64 -20.74
N LEU A 130 -23.39 -24.74 -20.14
CA LEU A 130 -23.24 -26.07 -20.72
C LEU A 130 -24.33 -26.27 -21.77
N ARG A 131 -24.00 -26.97 -22.85
CA ARG A 131 -24.94 -27.29 -23.94
C ARG A 131 -24.84 -28.77 -24.27
N ASP A 132 -25.97 -29.30 -24.76
CA ASP A 132 -26.06 -30.68 -25.23
C ASP A 132 -25.63 -31.73 -24.19
N ILE A 133 -25.86 -31.44 -22.91
CA ILE A 133 -25.53 -32.36 -21.82
C ILE A 133 -26.57 -33.48 -21.74
N ASP A 134 -26.09 -34.68 -21.44
CA ASP A 134 -26.94 -35.84 -21.22
C ASP A 134 -27.80 -35.71 -19.96
N ARG A 135 -28.87 -36.50 -19.89
CA ARG A 135 -29.67 -36.56 -18.66
C ARG A 135 -28.89 -37.34 -17.59
N GLY A 136 -29.09 -36.98 -16.32
CA GLY A 136 -28.50 -37.71 -15.20
C GLY A 136 -27.77 -36.80 -14.22
N ALA A 137 -26.92 -37.42 -13.39
CA ALA A 137 -26.11 -36.73 -12.42
C ALA A 137 -24.82 -36.23 -13.08
N HIS A 138 -24.48 -34.97 -12.83
CA HIS A 138 -23.27 -34.34 -13.31
C HIS A 138 -22.61 -33.53 -12.19
N THR A 139 -21.31 -33.36 -12.31
CA THR A 139 -20.48 -32.65 -11.34
C THR A 139 -19.85 -31.44 -12.00
N ILE A 140 -19.82 -30.32 -11.27
CA ILE A 140 -19.22 -29.07 -11.72
C ILE A 140 -18.34 -28.46 -10.64
N GLN A 141 -17.30 -27.78 -11.08
CA GLN A 141 -16.36 -27.09 -10.22
C GLN A 141 -15.81 -25.85 -10.94
N LEU A 142 -15.52 -24.78 -10.20
CA LEU A 142 -14.89 -23.58 -10.73
C LEU A 142 -13.46 -23.47 -10.23
N GLU A 143 -12.55 -23.21 -11.16
CA GLU A 143 -11.14 -22.99 -10.91
C GLU A 143 -10.78 -21.54 -11.23
N LEU A 144 -10.19 -20.84 -10.26
CA LEU A 144 -9.63 -19.51 -10.45
C LEU A 144 -8.14 -19.63 -10.78
N ILE A 145 -7.74 -19.07 -11.92
CA ILE A 145 -6.41 -19.20 -12.51
C ILE A 145 -5.80 -17.80 -12.66
N ASP A 146 -4.50 -17.67 -12.39
CA ASP A 146 -3.78 -16.40 -12.59
C ASP A 146 -3.40 -16.15 -14.06
N GLN A 147 -2.71 -15.03 -14.30
CA GLN A 147 -2.24 -14.63 -15.63
C GLN A 147 -1.20 -15.60 -16.24
N ASN A 148 -0.52 -16.39 -15.39
CA ASN A 148 0.52 -17.34 -15.78
C ASN A 148 -0.04 -18.77 -15.93
N GLY A 149 -1.34 -18.98 -15.74
CA GLY A 149 -1.96 -20.30 -15.79
C GLY A 149 -1.91 -21.09 -14.49
N LYS A 150 -1.50 -20.48 -13.37
CA LYS A 150 -1.43 -21.13 -12.06
C LYS A 150 -2.81 -21.14 -11.39
N LEU A 151 -3.21 -22.29 -10.85
CA LEU A 151 -4.41 -22.44 -10.03
C LEU A 151 -4.23 -21.68 -8.70
N ILE A 152 -5.16 -20.77 -8.41
CA ILE A 152 -5.17 -19.91 -7.21
C ILE A 152 -6.19 -20.40 -6.19
N ALA A 153 -7.39 -20.76 -6.64
CA ALA A 153 -8.46 -21.24 -5.78
C ALA A 153 -9.40 -22.14 -6.57
N ILE A 154 -10.13 -22.99 -5.86
CA ILE A 154 -11.07 -23.93 -6.43
C ILE A 154 -12.34 -23.95 -5.59
N SER A 155 -13.50 -24.08 -6.23
CA SER A 155 -14.77 -24.25 -5.52
C SER A 155 -14.90 -25.66 -4.95
N PRO A 156 -15.82 -25.88 -4.00
CA PRO A 156 -16.35 -27.22 -3.75
C PRO A 156 -16.93 -27.82 -5.03
N VAL A 157 -16.95 -29.15 -5.11
CA VAL A 157 -17.64 -29.88 -6.18
C VAL A 157 -19.13 -29.79 -5.91
N THR A 158 -19.87 -29.31 -6.91
CA THR A 158 -21.34 -29.23 -6.87
C THR A 158 -21.90 -30.30 -7.80
N THR A 159 -22.79 -31.14 -7.29
CA THR A 159 -23.49 -32.14 -8.12
C THR A 159 -24.87 -31.60 -8.48
N PHE A 160 -25.31 -31.77 -9.72
CA PHE A 160 -26.68 -31.46 -10.13
C PHE A 160 -27.25 -32.59 -10.98
N TYR A 161 -28.57 -32.62 -11.11
CA TYR A 161 -29.29 -33.64 -11.86
C TYR A 161 -30.02 -33.01 -13.04
N LEU A 162 -29.65 -33.37 -14.26
CA LEU A 162 -30.34 -32.92 -15.46
C LEU A 162 -31.46 -33.89 -15.83
N HIS A 163 -32.68 -33.37 -15.89
CA HIS A 163 -33.85 -34.11 -16.31
C HIS A 163 -34.31 -33.64 -17.69
N ARG A 164 -34.29 -34.56 -18.67
CA ARG A 164 -34.71 -34.35 -20.06
C ARG A 164 -35.90 -35.25 -20.35
N ALA A 165 -36.98 -34.69 -20.89
CA ALA A 165 -38.07 -35.48 -21.44
C ALA A 165 -37.61 -36.12 -22.75
N SER A 166 -37.73 -37.44 -22.88
CA SER A 166 -37.55 -38.14 -24.15
C SER A 166 -38.90 -38.22 -24.85
N VAL A 167 -38.98 -37.67 -26.06
CA VAL A 167 -40.13 -37.89 -26.93
C VAL A 167 -39.88 -39.21 -27.67
N ILE A 168 -40.20 -40.33 -27.02
CA ILE A 168 -40.37 -41.59 -27.74
C ILE A 168 -41.75 -41.51 -28.36
N SER A 169 -41.83 -41.05 -29.60
CA SER A 169 -43.05 -41.23 -30.39
C SER A 169 -43.18 -42.71 -30.72
N PRO A 170 -44.22 -43.42 -30.26
CA PRO A 170 -44.49 -44.77 -30.75
C PRO A 170 -44.85 -44.65 -32.24
N ASN A 171 -44.16 -45.42 -33.07
CA ASN A 171 -44.42 -45.56 -34.49
C ASN A 171 -45.48 -46.66 -34.72
#